data_AF-A0A562CF64-F1
#
_entry.id   AF-A0A562CF64-F1
#
_cell.length_a   1.000
_cell.length_b   1.000
_cell.length_c   1.000
_cell.angle_alpha   90.00
_cell.angle_beta   90.00
_cell.angle_gamma   90.00
#
_symmetry.space_group_name_H-M   'P 1'
#
loop_
_entity.id
_entity.type
_entity.pdbx_description
1 polymer ?
#
loop_
_entity_poly.entity_id
_entity_poly.type
_entity_poly.pdbx_seq_one_letter_code
_entity_poly.pdbx_strand_id
1 'polypeptide(L)'
;MNSYHRLVPGYEAPISLVYSSRNRSASVRIPITGTNPKAKRIETRFPDPSANPYLAFSALMLAGLDGIQNKIEPAAPIDKDIYELPPDEMAEIAQVPTSLGAVLDALEADHDFLTVGNVFTPDLIETWVDYKRANEIAPVQLRPHPHEFELYYDI
;
A
#
# COMPACT_ATOMS: atom_id res chain seq x y z
N MET A 1 8.24 5.43 -7.97
CA MET A 1 8.65 4.17 -8.68
C MET A 1 9.29 3.13 -7.74
N ASN A 2 10.35 3.49 -7.00
CA ASN A 2 11.15 2.53 -6.22
C ASN A 2 10.39 1.75 -5.13
N SER A 3 9.33 2.32 -4.55
CA SER A 3 8.45 1.66 -3.56
C SER A 3 7.99 0.27 -3.99
N TYR A 4 7.71 0.09 -5.28
CA TYR A 4 7.16 -1.16 -5.81
C TYR A 4 8.22 -2.23 -6.09
N HIS A 5 9.51 -1.87 -6.07
CA HIS A 5 10.59 -2.86 -5.99
C HIS A 5 10.71 -3.47 -4.59
N ARG A 6 10.21 -2.80 -3.56
CA ARG A 6 10.10 -3.36 -2.20
C ARG A 6 8.84 -4.23 -2.06
N LEU A 7 7.72 -3.84 -2.65
CA LEU A 7 6.44 -4.56 -2.54
C LEU A 7 6.37 -5.76 -3.50
N VAL A 8 7.33 -6.67 -3.37
CA VAL A 8 7.40 -7.92 -4.13
C VAL A 8 7.39 -9.13 -3.18
N PRO A 9 6.87 -10.29 -3.60
CA PRO A 9 6.89 -11.50 -2.77
C PRO A 9 8.32 -11.91 -2.34
N GLY A 10 8.45 -12.50 -1.14
CA GLY A 10 9.68 -13.19 -0.70
C GLY A 10 10.60 -12.46 0.30
N TYR A 11 10.35 -11.19 0.63
CA TYR A 11 11.25 -10.37 1.48
C TYR A 11 10.60 -9.76 2.73
N GLU A 12 9.64 -10.46 3.37
CA GLU A 12 8.78 -9.89 4.44
C GLU A 12 8.02 -8.60 4.01
N ALA A 13 7.90 -8.37 2.70
CA ALA A 13 7.18 -7.23 2.17
C ALA A 13 5.67 -7.41 2.40
N PRO A 14 4.98 -6.37 2.89
CA PRO A 14 3.54 -6.42 3.18
C PRO A 14 2.73 -6.30 1.88
N ILE A 15 2.61 -7.40 1.15
CA ILE A 15 1.88 -7.42 -0.13
C ILE A 15 0.42 -7.83 0.02
N SER A 16 0.05 -8.48 1.13
CA SER A 16 -1.31 -8.96 1.36
C SER A 16 -2.11 -7.99 2.21
N LEU A 17 -3.30 -7.60 1.75
CA LEU A 17 -4.24 -6.67 2.42
C LEU A 17 -4.98 -7.37 3.57
N VAL A 18 -4.22 -7.84 4.55
CA VAL A 18 -4.72 -8.54 5.74
C VAL A 18 -4.13 -7.93 7.00
N TYR A 19 -4.77 -8.21 8.13
CA TYR A 19 -4.24 -7.89 9.44
C TYR A 19 -3.95 -9.14 10.27
N SER A 20 -2.90 -9.09 11.10
CA SER A 20 -2.52 -10.19 12.00
C SER A 20 -1.77 -9.69 13.23
N SER A 21 -1.82 -10.45 14.34
CA SER A 21 -1.11 -10.14 15.58
C SER A 21 0.37 -10.53 15.59
N ARG A 22 0.79 -11.46 14.73
CA ARG A 22 2.18 -11.97 14.69
C ARG A 22 2.82 -11.90 13.32
N ASN A 23 2.00 -11.89 12.26
CA ASN A 23 2.51 -12.05 10.92
C ASN A 23 3.18 -10.76 10.40
N ARG A 24 4.41 -10.88 9.89
CA ARG A 24 5.21 -9.78 9.35
C ARG A 24 4.91 -9.46 7.89
N SER A 25 4.30 -10.40 7.15
CA SER A 25 3.86 -10.21 5.76
C SER A 25 2.44 -9.63 5.64
N ALA A 26 1.73 -9.46 6.76
CA ALA A 26 0.48 -8.71 6.81
C ALA A 26 0.71 -7.21 6.60
N SER A 27 -0.20 -6.56 5.87
CA SER A 27 -0.16 -5.10 5.66
C SER A 27 -0.36 -4.30 6.94
N VAL A 28 -1.21 -4.81 7.85
CA VAL A 28 -1.42 -4.24 9.17
C VAL A 28 -1.06 -5.27 10.24
N ARG A 29 -0.13 -4.92 11.13
CA ARG A 29 0.23 -5.77 12.26
C ARG A 29 -0.35 -5.20 13.55
N ILE A 30 -0.81 -6.07 14.45
CA ILE A 30 -1.18 -5.71 15.83
C ILE A 30 -0.04 -6.14 16.77
N PRO A 31 0.82 -5.23 17.25
CA PRO A 31 1.93 -5.61 18.11
C PRO A 31 1.47 -6.27 19.41
N ILE A 32 2.16 -7.33 19.84
CA ILE A 32 1.94 -7.98 21.14
C ILE A 32 2.50 -7.08 22.24
N THR A 33 1.61 -6.35 22.92
CA THR A 33 1.95 -5.38 23.97
C THR A 33 1.40 -5.74 25.35
N GLY A 34 0.93 -6.98 25.51
CA GLY A 34 0.25 -7.44 26.72
C GLY A 34 -1.11 -6.75 26.93
N THR A 35 -1.45 -6.53 28.21
CA THR A 35 -2.76 -6.02 28.65
C THR A 35 -2.83 -4.51 28.81
N ASN A 36 -1.71 -3.78 28.71
CA ASN A 36 -1.69 -2.33 28.88
C ASN A 36 -2.48 -1.62 27.76
N PRO A 37 -3.61 -0.95 28.05
CA PRO A 37 -4.41 -0.29 27.02
C PRO A 37 -3.65 0.83 26.30
N LYS A 38 -2.76 1.55 27.02
CA LYS A 38 -1.98 2.67 26.46
C LYS A 38 -0.94 2.23 25.42
N ALA A 39 -0.56 0.94 25.44
CA ALA A 39 0.39 0.39 24.49
C ALA A 39 -0.28 -0.18 23.24
N LYS A 40 -1.63 -0.35 23.26
CA LYS A 40 -2.38 -0.95 22.16
C LYS A 40 -2.37 -0.01 20.95
N ARG A 41 -2.00 -0.57 19.79
CA ARG A 41 -1.90 0.16 18.53
C ARG A 41 -1.96 -0.82 17.35
N ILE A 42 -2.11 -0.25 16.16
CA ILE A 42 -1.86 -0.94 14.89
C ILE A 42 -0.54 -0.44 14.30
N GLU A 43 0.08 -1.26 13.45
CA GLU A 43 1.26 -0.92 12.68
C GLU A 43 0.95 -1.13 11.20
N THR A 44 0.87 -0.03 10.44
CA THR A 44 0.79 -0.06 8.97
C THR A 44 2.20 -0.24 8.40
N ARG A 45 2.43 -1.32 7.66
CA ARG A 45 3.78 -1.75 7.25
C ARG A 45 4.12 -1.39 5.80
N PHE A 46 3.11 -1.14 4.98
CA PHE A 46 3.28 -0.82 3.56
C PHE A 46 3.93 0.54 3.27
N PRO A 47 3.79 1.61 4.09
CA PRO A 47 4.49 2.87 3.83
C PRO A 47 6.02 2.72 3.84
N ASP A 48 6.69 3.58 3.07
CA ASP A 48 8.15 3.65 2.99
C ASP A 48 8.63 5.13 3.01
N PRO A 49 9.91 5.41 3.31
CA PRO A 49 10.39 6.77 3.54
C PRO A 49 10.54 7.61 2.26
N SER A 50 10.19 7.10 1.07
CA SER A 50 10.09 7.91 -0.15
C SER A 50 8.81 8.77 -0.19
N ALA A 51 7.84 8.48 0.68
CA ALA A 51 6.61 9.26 0.79
C ALA A 51 6.84 10.60 1.51
N ASN A 52 6.00 11.60 1.21
CA ASN A 52 5.90 12.80 2.04
C ASN A 52 5.19 12.42 3.36
N PRO A 53 5.84 12.52 4.54
CA PRO A 53 5.27 12.04 5.79
C PRO A 53 4.01 12.81 6.21
N TYR A 54 3.89 14.09 5.86
CA TYR A 54 2.69 14.87 6.16
C TYR A 54 1.48 14.34 5.40
N LEU A 55 1.64 14.08 4.10
CA LEU A 55 0.56 13.53 3.27
C LEU A 55 0.25 12.08 3.66
N ALA A 56 1.28 11.27 3.90
CA ALA A 56 1.12 9.85 4.25
C ALA A 56 0.34 9.67 5.56
N PHE A 57 0.72 10.38 6.64
CA PHE A 57 0.02 10.26 7.91
C PHE A 57 -1.39 10.83 7.86
N SER A 58 -1.61 11.94 7.15
CA SER A 58 -2.97 12.48 6.96
C SER A 58 -3.87 11.50 6.19
N ALA A 59 -3.39 10.93 5.09
CA ALA A 59 -4.14 9.95 4.30
C ALA A 59 -4.48 8.70 5.10
N LEU A 60 -3.51 8.16 5.87
CA LEU A 60 -3.75 7.00 6.76
C LEU A 60 -4.78 7.32 7.85
N MET A 61 -4.73 8.52 8.44
CA MET A 61 -5.71 8.94 9.44
C MET A 61 -7.11 9.01 8.84
N LEU A 62 -7.26 9.66 7.68
CA LEU A 62 -8.56 9.78 7.01
C LEU A 62 -9.14 8.43 6.58
N ALA A 63 -8.33 7.53 6.03
CA ALA A 63 -8.76 6.17 5.72
C ALA A 63 -9.27 5.42 6.97
N GLY A 64 -8.56 5.57 8.11
CA GLY A 64 -8.99 4.99 9.37
C GLY A 64 -10.29 5.60 9.91
N LEU A 65 -10.45 6.92 9.79
CA LEU A 65 -11.68 7.62 10.20
C LEU A 65 -12.88 7.23 9.34
N ASP A 66 -12.70 7.11 8.04
CA ASP A 66 -13.74 6.64 7.12
C ASP A 66 -14.24 5.24 7.50
N GLY A 67 -13.29 4.31 7.75
CA GLY A 67 -13.63 2.96 8.22
C GLY A 67 -14.42 2.96 9.54
N ILE A 68 -14.09 3.85 10.48
CA ILE A 68 -14.84 4.00 11.74
C ILE A 68 -16.24 4.55 11.49
N GLN A 69 -16.38 5.59 10.65
CA GLN A 69 -17.67 6.24 10.37
C GLN A 69 -18.63 5.30 9.64
N ASN A 70 -18.12 4.58 8.65
CA ASN A 70 -18.89 3.67 7.81
C ASN A 70 -19.00 2.25 8.39
N LYS A 71 -18.38 1.98 9.54
CA LYS A 71 -18.33 0.66 10.20
C LYS A 71 -17.82 -0.42 9.23
N ILE A 72 -16.76 -0.12 8.51
CA ILE A 72 -16.14 -1.05 7.56
C ILE A 72 -15.48 -2.17 8.36
N GLU A 73 -16.01 -3.37 8.21
CA GLU A 73 -15.44 -4.56 8.83
C GLU A 73 -14.29 -5.09 7.95
N PRO A 74 -13.06 -5.18 8.47
CA PRO A 74 -11.98 -5.84 7.75
C PRO A 74 -12.27 -7.34 7.64
N ALA A 75 -11.73 -7.98 6.59
CA ALA A 75 -11.76 -9.44 6.46
C ALA A 75 -11.16 -10.12 7.70
N ALA A 76 -11.60 -11.34 8.01
CA ALA A 76 -11.13 -12.09 9.16
C ALA A 76 -9.59 -12.15 9.20
N PRO A 77 -8.97 -12.05 10.39
CA PRO A 77 -7.52 -12.05 10.50
C PRO A 77 -6.94 -13.39 10.09
N ILE A 78 -5.82 -13.36 9.39
CA ILE A 78 -5.08 -14.56 9.00
C ILE A 78 -3.86 -14.69 9.92
N ASP A 79 -3.97 -15.58 10.91
CA ASP A 79 -2.91 -15.89 11.87
C ASP A 79 -2.07 -17.13 11.47
N LYS A 80 -1.99 -17.41 10.16
CA LYS A 80 -1.06 -18.36 9.54
C LYS A 80 0.12 -17.60 8.92
N ASP A 81 1.22 -18.29 8.63
CA ASP A 81 2.24 -17.73 7.73
C ASP A 81 1.62 -17.61 6.33
N ILE A 82 1.60 -16.39 5.79
CA ILE A 82 1.01 -16.12 4.48
C ILE A 82 1.85 -16.78 3.39
N TYR A 83 3.17 -16.93 3.59
CA TYR A 83 4.04 -17.57 2.59
C TYR A 83 3.82 -19.08 2.47
N GLU A 84 3.23 -19.71 3.48
CA GLU A 84 2.94 -21.15 3.50
C GLU A 84 1.49 -21.47 3.14
N LEU A 85 0.69 -20.46 2.76
CA LEU A 85 -0.68 -20.70 2.33
C LEU A 85 -0.70 -21.44 1.00
N PRO A 86 -1.62 -22.41 0.83
CA PRO A 86 -1.89 -23.00 -0.48
C PRO A 86 -2.20 -21.93 -1.53
N PRO A 87 -1.81 -22.11 -2.80
CA PRO A 87 -2.10 -21.14 -3.86
C PRO A 87 -3.57 -20.72 -3.95
N ASP A 88 -4.49 -21.66 -3.69
CA ASP A 88 -5.93 -21.40 -3.69
C ASP A 88 -6.35 -20.46 -2.55
N GLU A 89 -5.83 -20.67 -1.32
CA GLU A 89 -6.08 -19.77 -0.18
C GLU A 89 -5.43 -18.40 -0.41
N MET A 90 -4.27 -18.35 -1.06
CA MET A 90 -3.59 -17.09 -1.40
C MET A 90 -4.39 -16.27 -2.43
N ALA A 91 -5.04 -16.93 -3.39
CA ALA A 91 -5.81 -16.27 -4.44
C ALA A 91 -7.06 -15.53 -3.89
N GLU A 92 -7.57 -15.95 -2.74
CA GLU A 92 -8.68 -15.27 -2.05
C GLU A 92 -8.22 -14.00 -1.30
N ILE A 93 -6.91 -13.81 -1.12
CA ILE A 93 -6.35 -12.68 -0.39
C ILE A 93 -6.09 -11.53 -1.37
N ALA A 94 -6.80 -10.43 -1.17
CA ALA A 94 -6.52 -9.18 -1.87
C ALA A 94 -5.07 -8.73 -1.65
N GLN A 95 -4.39 -8.33 -2.72
CA GLN A 95 -3.01 -7.87 -2.69
C GLN A 95 -2.94 -6.35 -2.87
N VAL A 96 -1.88 -5.73 -2.35
CA VAL A 96 -1.55 -4.34 -2.65
C VAL A 96 -1.24 -4.18 -4.14
N PRO A 97 -1.55 -3.03 -4.76
CA PRO A 97 -1.13 -2.79 -6.13
C PRO A 97 0.39 -2.83 -6.27
N THR A 98 0.87 -3.39 -7.37
CA THR A 98 2.30 -3.65 -7.62
C THR A 98 2.98 -2.60 -8.50
N SER A 99 2.30 -1.50 -8.82
CA SER A 99 2.90 -0.39 -9.58
C SER A 99 2.37 0.96 -9.14
N LEU A 100 3.18 2.00 -9.38
CA LEU A 100 2.80 3.39 -9.10
C LEU A 100 1.61 3.81 -9.98
N GLY A 101 1.54 3.35 -11.22
CA GLY A 101 0.40 3.65 -12.10
C GLY A 101 -0.91 3.14 -11.52
N ALA A 102 -0.94 1.86 -11.11
CA ALA A 102 -2.15 1.25 -10.58
C ALA A 102 -2.70 1.93 -9.31
N VAL A 103 -1.83 2.43 -8.41
CA VAL A 103 -2.33 3.17 -7.23
C VAL A 103 -2.83 4.58 -7.57
N LEU A 104 -2.28 5.23 -8.61
CA LEU A 104 -2.75 6.55 -9.03
C LEU A 104 -4.11 6.43 -9.71
N ASP A 105 -4.31 5.39 -10.52
CA ASP A 105 -5.61 5.09 -11.12
C ASP A 105 -6.65 4.78 -10.03
N ALA A 106 -6.26 4.02 -8.99
CA ALA A 106 -7.12 3.75 -7.84
C ALA A 106 -7.43 5.03 -7.04
N LEU A 107 -6.45 5.91 -6.83
CA LEU A 107 -6.63 7.19 -6.15
C LEU A 107 -7.59 8.11 -6.92
N GLU A 108 -7.47 8.20 -8.24
CA GLU A 108 -8.42 8.97 -9.05
C GLU A 108 -9.84 8.38 -8.99
N ALA A 109 -9.95 7.05 -8.99
CA ALA A 109 -11.24 6.36 -8.96
C ALA A 109 -11.95 6.47 -7.59
N ASP A 110 -11.20 6.56 -6.50
CA ASP A 110 -11.74 6.64 -5.13
C ASP A 110 -10.83 7.47 -4.21
N HIS A 111 -11.25 8.71 -3.94
CA HIS A 111 -10.56 9.62 -3.01
C HIS A 111 -11.53 10.46 -2.15
N ASP A 112 -12.81 10.12 -2.13
CA ASP A 112 -13.83 10.91 -1.40
C ASP A 112 -13.47 11.02 0.09
N PHE A 113 -12.98 9.92 0.67
CA PHE A 113 -12.53 9.86 2.07
C PHE A 113 -11.39 10.84 2.39
N LEU A 114 -10.58 11.24 1.39
CA LEU A 114 -9.51 12.22 1.57
C LEU A 114 -10.03 13.66 1.58
N THR A 115 -11.14 13.93 0.90
CA THR A 115 -11.68 15.30 0.73
C THR A 115 -12.56 15.75 1.89
N VAL A 116 -12.88 14.85 2.82
CA VAL A 116 -13.69 15.14 4.01
C VAL A 116 -13.07 16.31 4.78
N GLY A 117 -13.88 17.33 5.05
CA GLY A 117 -13.47 18.51 5.80
C GLY A 117 -12.43 19.39 5.10
N ASN A 118 -12.26 19.24 3.77
CA ASN A 118 -11.24 19.93 2.97
C ASN A 118 -9.81 19.67 3.46
N VAL A 119 -9.54 18.49 4.05
CA VAL A 119 -8.19 18.12 4.48
C VAL A 119 -7.28 17.91 3.27
N PHE A 120 -7.75 17.17 2.27
CA PHE A 120 -7.20 17.20 0.91
C PHE A 120 -8.18 17.93 0.00
N THR A 121 -7.67 18.80 -0.86
CA THR A 121 -8.48 19.44 -1.90
C THR A 121 -8.40 18.63 -3.19
N PRO A 122 -9.42 18.68 -4.06
CA PRO A 122 -9.35 18.07 -5.39
C PRO A 122 -8.12 18.52 -6.18
N ASP A 123 -7.81 19.82 -6.15
CA ASP A 123 -6.61 20.41 -6.76
C ASP A 123 -5.29 19.76 -6.28
N LEU A 124 -5.17 19.46 -4.98
CA LEU A 124 -4.00 18.78 -4.44
C LEU A 124 -3.88 17.34 -4.98
N ILE A 125 -5.00 16.63 -5.07
CA ILE A 125 -5.04 15.24 -5.53
C ILE A 125 -4.70 15.18 -7.03
N GLU A 126 -5.36 16.01 -7.84
CA GLU A 126 -5.10 16.15 -9.28
C GLU A 126 -3.62 16.50 -9.54
N THR A 127 -3.11 17.53 -8.86
CA THR A 127 -1.70 17.95 -8.96
C THR A 127 -0.75 16.81 -8.59
N TRP A 128 -1.08 16.04 -7.54
CA TRP A 128 -0.24 14.91 -7.11
C TRP A 128 -0.20 13.81 -8.18
N VAL A 129 -1.35 13.43 -8.74
CA VAL A 129 -1.45 12.41 -9.79
C VAL A 129 -0.67 12.83 -11.03
N ASP A 130 -0.89 14.05 -11.51
CA ASP A 130 -0.22 14.60 -12.68
C ASP A 130 1.30 14.66 -12.47
N TYR A 131 1.72 15.15 -11.31
CA TYR A 131 3.14 15.23 -10.98
C TYR A 131 3.80 13.85 -11.02
N LYS A 132 3.18 12.83 -10.41
CA LYS A 132 3.73 11.47 -10.36
C LYS A 132 3.76 10.82 -11.74
N ARG A 133 2.72 11.00 -12.55
CA ARG A 133 2.68 10.50 -13.93
C ARG A 133 3.77 11.14 -14.79
N ALA A 134 3.86 12.47 -14.80
CA ALA A 134 4.76 13.21 -15.67
C ALA A 134 6.24 13.13 -15.22
N ASN A 135 6.51 13.13 -13.92
CA ASN A 135 7.87 13.29 -13.38
C ASN A 135 8.47 12.01 -12.82
N GLU A 136 7.69 10.96 -12.56
CA GLU A 136 8.22 9.66 -12.11
C GLU A 136 7.92 8.51 -13.09
N ILE A 137 6.66 8.34 -13.50
CA ILE A 137 6.28 7.19 -14.33
C ILE A 137 6.80 7.35 -15.76
N ALA A 138 6.38 8.40 -16.46
CA ALA A 138 6.72 8.60 -17.87
C ALA A 138 8.24 8.64 -18.13
N PRO A 139 9.06 9.31 -17.29
CA PRO A 139 10.50 9.31 -17.50
C PRO A 139 11.11 7.91 -17.37
N VAL A 140 10.63 7.07 -16.43
CA VAL A 140 11.15 5.71 -16.29
C VAL A 140 10.71 4.82 -17.44
N GLN A 141 9.46 4.92 -17.89
CA GLN A 141 8.94 4.13 -19.02
C GLN A 141 9.65 4.42 -20.36
N LEU A 142 10.18 5.63 -20.55
CA LEU A 142 10.91 6.02 -21.76
C LEU A 142 12.38 5.53 -21.79
N ARG A 143 12.84 4.83 -20.75
CA ARG A 143 14.23 4.40 -20.60
C ARG A 143 14.32 2.87 -20.58
N PRO A 144 15.08 2.25 -21.49
CA PRO A 144 15.37 0.82 -21.41
C PRO A 144 16.01 0.46 -20.06
N HIS A 145 15.51 -0.59 -19.42
CA HIS A 145 16.10 -1.12 -18.20
C HIS A 145 17.31 -2.02 -18.54
N PRO A 146 18.43 -2.01 -17.77
CA PRO A 146 19.61 -2.83 -18.09
C PRO A 146 19.31 -4.32 -18.28
N HIS A 147 18.37 -4.89 -17.53
CA HIS A 147 17.97 -6.28 -17.67
C HIS A 147 17.29 -6.59 -19.02
N GLU A 148 16.73 -5.60 -19.73
CA GLU A 148 16.18 -5.81 -21.07
C GLU A 148 17.26 -6.17 -22.09
N PHE A 149 18.51 -5.72 -21.90
CA PHE A 149 19.63 -6.12 -22.74
C PHE A 149 19.95 -7.62 -22.54
N GLU A 150 19.93 -8.12 -21.31
CA GLU A 150 20.12 -9.57 -21.04
C GLU A 150 19.02 -10.42 -21.68
N LEU A 151 17.79 -9.89 -21.77
CA LEU A 151 16.65 -10.62 -22.31
C LEU A 151 16.57 -10.55 -23.84
N TYR A 152 16.97 -9.42 -24.43
CA TYR A 152 16.57 -9.05 -25.79
C TYR A 152 17.71 -8.61 -26.71
N TYR A 153 18.97 -8.59 -26.25
CA TYR A 153 20.09 -8.11 -27.07
C TYR A 153 20.39 -9.01 -28.29
N ASP A 154 20.17 -10.32 -28.16
CA ASP A 154 20.51 -11.35 -29.16
C ASP A 154 19.30 -11.98 -29.85
N ILE A 155 18.12 -11.35 -29.77
CA ILE A 155 16.92 -11.75 -30.52
C ILE A 155 17.11 -11.55 -32.03
#